data_AF-A0A009RW39-F1
#
_entry.id   AF-A0A009RW39-F1
#
_cell.length_a   1.000
_cell.length_b   1.000
_cell.length_c   1.000
_cell.angle_alpha   90.00
_cell.angle_beta   90.00
_cell.angle_gamma   90.00
#
_symmetry.space_group_name_H-M   'P 1'
#
loop_
_entity.id
_entity.type
_entity.pdbx_description
1 polymer ?
#
loop_
_entity_poly.entity_id
_entity_poly.type
_entity_poly.pdbx_seq_one_letter_code
_entity_poly.pdbx_strand_id
1 'polypeptide(L)'
;YIHCRNISKNSDQFEIHPEDLAIAEDQGEILAYVHSHPEGTTRASELDLIQIELHQKPWVICSYPDLDFQVYEPCGYRAPLVGRNYIHHYQDCYALVRDFYDRELGIKLPDFERKDGWWEDKDHPSILIAFL
;
A
#
# COMPACT_ATOMS: atom_id res chain seq x y z
N TYR A 1 -12.23 -2.65 18.50
CA TYR A 1 -11.11 -1.82 18.02
C TYR A 1 -9.87 -2.23 18.78
N ILE A 2 -8.79 -2.55 18.08
CA ILE A 2 -7.49 -2.88 18.66
C ILE A 2 -6.52 -1.81 18.16
N HIS A 3 -5.97 -1.02 19.07
CA HIS A 3 -5.01 0.02 18.73
C HIS A 3 -3.68 -0.61 18.37
N CYS A 4 -3.12 -0.26 17.22
CA CYS A 4 -1.82 -0.71 16.76
C CYS A 4 -0.84 0.47 16.67
N ARG A 5 0.43 0.23 16.99
CA ARG A 5 1.51 1.21 16.83
C ARG A 5 1.75 1.49 15.35
N ASN A 6 1.82 2.78 14.99
CA ASN A 6 2.35 3.22 13.70
C ASN A 6 3.89 3.27 13.77
N ILE A 7 4.56 2.46 12.96
CA ILE A 7 6.03 2.39 12.87
C ILE A 7 6.61 3.12 11.66
N SER A 8 5.77 3.79 10.86
CA SER A 8 6.21 4.61 9.74
C SER A 8 7.15 5.73 10.22
N LYS A 9 8.20 5.97 9.44
CA LYS A 9 9.11 7.12 9.63
C LYS A 9 8.58 8.40 8.98
N ASN A 10 7.60 8.27 8.10
CA ASN A 10 6.99 9.37 7.36
C ASN A 10 5.68 9.76 8.02
N SER A 11 5.46 11.06 8.26
CA SER A 11 4.30 11.57 8.98
C SER A 11 2.99 11.51 8.18
N ASP A 12 3.09 11.36 6.87
CA ASP A 12 1.99 11.26 5.90
C ASP A 12 1.68 9.80 5.51
N GLN A 13 2.34 8.83 6.14
CA GLN A 13 2.14 7.40 5.90
C GLN A 13 2.00 6.66 7.22
N PHE A 14 1.46 5.44 7.15
CA PHE A 14 1.45 4.55 8.30
C PHE A 14 1.91 3.14 7.93
N GLU A 15 2.47 2.47 8.93
CA GLU A 15 2.81 1.06 8.87
C GLU A 15 2.42 0.46 10.22
N ILE A 16 1.61 -0.60 10.21
CA ILE A 16 1.16 -1.28 11.42
C ILE A 16 2.30 -2.14 11.95
N HIS A 17 2.62 -2.01 13.24
CA HIS A 17 3.60 -2.89 13.88
C HIS A 17 3.20 -4.37 13.72
N PRO A 18 4.07 -5.24 13.18
CA PRO A 18 3.70 -6.61 12.81
C PRO A 18 3.22 -7.45 14.01
N GLU A 19 3.80 -7.24 15.19
CA GLU A 19 3.34 -7.91 16.42
C GLU A 19 1.92 -7.47 16.84
N ASP A 20 1.56 -6.20 16.63
CA ASP A 20 0.22 -5.72 16.99
C ASP A 20 -0.82 -6.28 16.03
N LEU A 21 -0.47 -6.42 14.74
CA LEU A 21 -1.31 -7.09 13.75
C LEU A 21 -1.51 -8.57 14.09
N ALA A 22 -0.43 -9.30 14.43
CA ALA A 22 -0.51 -10.70 14.83
C ALA A 22 -1.40 -10.88 16.08
N ILE A 23 -1.23 -10.02 17.09
CA ILE A 23 -2.09 -10.02 18.30
C ILE A 23 -3.56 -9.75 17.96
N ALA A 24 -3.83 -8.93 16.95
CA ALA A 24 -5.19 -8.65 16.50
C ALA A 24 -5.81 -9.85 15.76
N GLU A 25 -5.03 -10.52 14.90
CA GLU A 25 -5.45 -11.73 14.17
C GLU A 25 -5.69 -12.92 15.12
N ASP A 26 -4.88 -13.06 16.17
CA ASP A 26 -5.06 -14.09 17.20
C ASP A 26 -6.38 -13.93 18.00
N GLN A 27 -6.94 -12.72 18.04
CA GLN A 27 -8.20 -12.43 18.73
C GLN A 27 -9.44 -12.70 17.86
N GLY A 28 -9.27 -12.85 16.54
CA GLY A 28 -10.36 -13.15 15.62
C GLY A 28 -10.15 -12.57 14.23
N GLU A 29 -11.20 -12.65 13.40
CA GLU A 29 -11.17 -12.13 12.04
C GLU A 29 -11.05 -10.60 12.02
N ILE A 30 -10.09 -10.08 11.27
CA ILE A 30 -10.01 -8.65 10.95
C ILE A 30 -11.22 -8.27 10.10
N LEU A 31 -12.05 -7.38 10.64
CA LEU A 31 -13.25 -6.88 9.97
C LEU A 31 -12.99 -5.61 9.16
N ALA A 32 -12.03 -4.77 9.59
CA ALA A 32 -11.67 -3.53 8.92
C ALA A 32 -10.30 -3.03 9.42
N TYR A 33 -9.66 -2.19 8.60
CA TYR A 33 -8.50 -1.39 9.00
C TYR A 33 -8.95 0.04 9.28
N VAL A 34 -8.27 0.73 10.20
CA VAL A 34 -8.61 2.10 10.58
C VAL A 34 -7.34 2.93 10.66
N HIS A 35 -7.30 4.07 9.98
CA HIS A 35 -6.22 5.05 10.11
C HIS A 35 -6.75 6.48 10.04
N SER A 36 -5.87 7.45 10.30
CA SER A 36 -6.20 8.87 10.29
C SER A 36 -5.30 9.65 9.35
N HIS A 37 -5.89 10.61 8.64
CA HIS A 37 -5.19 11.59 7.81
C HIS A 37 -4.97 12.88 8.61
N PRO A 38 -3.71 13.25 8.93
CA PRO A 38 -3.39 14.44 9.71
C PRO A 38 -3.65 15.77 8.96
N GLU A 39 -3.91 15.73 7.66
CA GLU A 39 -4.22 16.87 6.79
C GLU A 39 -5.72 17.22 6.72
N GLY A 40 -6.58 16.52 7.46
CA GLY A 40 -7.99 16.86 7.62
C GLY A 40 -8.94 16.30 6.55
N THR A 41 -8.50 15.38 5.69
CA THR A 41 -9.37 14.76 4.68
C THR A 41 -9.78 13.33 5.05
N THR A 42 -11.00 12.93 4.71
CA THR A 42 -11.45 11.52 4.77
C THR A 42 -11.33 10.81 3.43
N ARG A 43 -10.81 11.50 2.41
CA ARG A 43 -10.64 10.95 1.06
C ARG A 43 -9.47 9.95 1.04
N ALA A 44 -9.74 8.73 0.57
CA ALA A 44 -8.70 7.73 0.33
C ALA A 44 -7.64 8.24 -0.67
N SER A 45 -6.37 8.11 -0.29
CA SER A 45 -5.22 8.29 -1.18
C SER A 45 -5.10 7.12 -2.16
N GLU A 46 -4.23 7.25 -3.16
CA GLU A 46 -3.97 6.12 -4.09
C GLU A 46 -3.34 4.93 -3.40
N LEU A 47 -2.53 5.16 -2.35
CA LEU A 47 -2.00 4.09 -1.52
C LEU A 47 -3.12 3.40 -0.74
N ASP A 48 -4.04 4.16 -0.14
CA ASP A 48 -5.18 3.56 0.57
C ASP A 48 -6.00 2.68 -0.35
N LEU A 49 -6.30 3.16 -1.57
CA LEU A 49 -7.05 2.37 -2.56
C LEU A 49 -6.31 1.09 -2.96
N ILE A 50 -4.99 1.12 -3.11
CA ILE A 50 -4.19 -0.11 -3.34
C ILE A 50 -4.29 -1.04 -2.14
N GLN A 51 -4.14 -0.52 -0.93
CA GLN A 51 -4.14 -1.33 0.28
C GLN A 51 -5.52 -1.93 0.57
N ILE A 52 -6.61 -1.22 0.28
CA ILE A 52 -7.99 -1.75 0.36
C ILE A 52 -8.12 -2.99 -0.53
N GLU A 53 -7.64 -2.91 -1.78
CA GLU A 53 -7.67 -4.04 -2.71
C GLU A 53 -6.69 -5.14 -2.32
N LEU A 54 -5.57 -4.83 -1.68
CA LEU A 54 -4.63 -5.83 -1.20
C LEU A 54 -5.22 -6.64 -0.04
N HIS A 55 -5.81 -5.96 0.94
CA HIS A 55 -6.31 -6.61 2.14
C HIS A 55 -7.69 -7.23 1.95
N GLN A 56 -8.46 -6.80 0.94
CA GLN A 56 -9.84 -7.26 0.71
C GLN A 56 -10.72 -7.10 1.96
N LYS A 57 -10.57 -5.96 2.65
CA LYS A 57 -11.31 -5.59 3.85
C LYS A 57 -11.74 -4.12 3.77
N PRO A 58 -12.83 -3.71 4.44
CA PRO A 58 -13.17 -2.31 4.60
C PRO A 58 -12.05 -1.51 5.27
N TRP A 59 -11.86 -0.27 4.85
CA TRP A 59 -10.96 0.69 5.48
C TRP A 59 -11.75 1.90 5.96
N VAL A 60 -11.53 2.28 7.22
CA VAL A 60 -12.11 3.47 7.85
C VAL A 60 -11.04 4.55 7.92
N ILE A 61 -11.27 5.65 7.20
CA ILE A 61 -10.34 6.78 7.12
C ILE A 61 -10.92 7.95 7.90
N CYS A 62 -10.24 8.32 8.98
CA CYS A 62 -10.64 9.43 9.85
C CYS A 62 -9.88 10.70 9.47
N SER A 63 -10.56 11.85 9.43
CA SER A 63 -9.89 13.14 9.32
C SER A 63 -9.48 13.66 10.69
N TYR A 64 -8.29 14.25 10.77
CA TYR A 64 -7.85 15.02 11.93
C TYR A 64 -7.35 16.38 11.46
N PRO A 65 -7.75 17.51 12.10
CA PRO A 65 -8.54 17.63 13.33
C PRO A 65 -10.06 17.73 13.12
N ASP A 66 -10.57 17.56 11.90
CA ASP A 66 -12.00 17.77 11.58
C ASP A 66 -12.94 16.69 12.18
N LEU A 67 -12.39 15.55 12.61
CA LEU A 67 -13.08 14.47 13.32
C LEU A 67 -14.28 13.87 12.55
N ASP A 68 -14.15 13.77 11.23
CA ASP A 68 -15.08 13.04 10.36
C ASP A 68 -14.47 11.69 9.94
N PHE A 69 -15.27 10.78 9.37
CA PHE A 69 -14.76 9.53 8.81
C PHE A 69 -15.52 9.07 7.57
N GLN A 70 -14.84 8.31 6.71
CA GLN A 70 -15.46 7.58 5.62
C GLN A 70 -15.02 6.12 5.64
N VAL A 71 -15.90 5.24 5.15
CA VAL A 71 -15.64 3.81 5.00
C VAL A 71 -15.52 3.48 3.52
N TYR A 72 -14.43 2.82 3.16
CA TYR A 72 -14.15 2.39 1.81
C TYR A 72 -14.14 0.86 1.75
N GLU A 73 -14.89 0.30 0.82
CA GLU A 73 -14.95 -1.12 0.53
C GLU A 73 -14.10 -1.45 -0.70
N PRO A 74 -13.57 -2.70 -0.82
CA PRO A 74 -12.98 -3.16 -2.08
C PRO A 74 -13.94 -2.97 -3.25
N CYS A 75 -13.45 -2.35 -4.31
CA CYS A 75 -14.23 -1.96 -5.49
C CYS A 75 -13.58 -2.41 -6.81
N GLY A 76 -12.48 -3.16 -6.75
CA GLY A 76 -11.68 -3.53 -7.90
C GLY A 76 -10.79 -2.41 -8.41
N TYR A 77 -10.35 -1.49 -7.54
CA TYR A 77 -9.41 -0.44 -7.92
C TYR A 77 -8.13 -1.04 -8.50
N ARG A 78 -7.66 -0.44 -9.60
CA ARG A 78 -6.38 -0.77 -10.22
C ARG A 78 -5.69 0.53 -10.58
N ALA A 79 -4.46 0.72 -10.12
CA ALA A 79 -3.69 1.92 -10.46
C ALA A 79 -3.65 2.11 -11.99
N PRO A 80 -3.93 3.30 -12.54
CA PRO A 80 -4.00 3.52 -13.99
C PRO A 80 -2.62 3.32 -14.62
N LEU A 81 -2.50 2.76 -15.84
CA LEU A 81 -1.17 2.59 -16.46
C LEU A 81 -0.50 3.93 -16.81
N VAL A 82 -1.31 4.95 -17.14
CA VAL A 82 -0.84 6.29 -17.50
C VAL A 82 -1.34 7.29 -16.47
N GLY A 83 -0.47 8.21 -16.06
CA GLY A 83 -0.84 9.28 -15.11
C GLY A 83 -0.88 8.85 -13.64
N ARG A 84 -0.42 7.64 -13.30
CA ARG A 84 -0.24 7.21 -11.89
C ARG A 84 0.88 8.00 -11.22
N ASN A 85 0.79 8.14 -9.90
CA ASN A 85 1.88 8.70 -9.10
C ASN A 85 3.02 7.68 -8.95
N TYR A 86 4.24 8.18 -8.75
CA TYR A 86 5.34 7.32 -8.37
C TYR A 86 5.32 7.13 -6.86
N ILE A 87 5.18 5.88 -6.42
CA ILE A 87 5.33 5.50 -5.03
C ILE A 87 6.24 4.28 -5.00
N HIS A 88 7.41 4.41 -4.37
CA HIS A 88 8.39 3.32 -4.30
C HIS A 88 7.72 2.04 -3.80
N HIS A 89 8.07 0.91 -4.38
CA HIS A 89 7.51 -0.43 -4.13
C HIS A 89 6.05 -0.64 -4.60
N TYR A 90 5.14 0.31 -4.37
CA TYR A 90 3.70 0.14 -4.64
C TYR A 90 3.26 0.54 -6.06
N GLN A 91 3.76 1.66 -6.57
CA GLN A 91 3.45 2.19 -7.91
C GLN A 91 4.73 2.56 -8.69
N ASP A 92 5.85 1.91 -8.38
CA ASP A 92 7.12 2.19 -9.05
C ASP A 92 7.17 1.67 -10.52
N CYS A 93 8.30 1.94 -11.18
CA CYS A 93 8.52 1.54 -12.57
C CYS A 93 8.36 0.03 -12.80
N TYR A 94 8.72 -0.80 -11.82
CA TYR A 94 8.56 -2.25 -11.94
C TYR A 94 7.11 -2.66 -11.72
N ALA A 95 6.41 -2.06 -10.75
CA ALA A 95 4.97 -2.26 -10.57
C ALA A 95 4.18 -1.91 -11.84
N LEU A 96 4.56 -0.84 -12.55
CA LEU A 96 3.98 -0.50 -13.86
C LEU A 96 4.20 -1.60 -14.91
N VAL A 97 5.42 -2.15 -14.99
CA VAL A 97 5.72 -3.27 -15.90
C VAL A 97 4.87 -4.49 -15.54
N ARG A 98 4.81 -4.87 -14.27
CA ARG A 98 3.98 -6.01 -13.82
C ARG A 98 2.52 -5.80 -14.15
N ASP A 99 1.98 -4.61 -13.85
CA ASP A 99 0.61 -4.23 -14.16
C ASP A 99 0.31 -4.35 -15.65
N PHE A 100 1.19 -3.86 -16.52
CA PHE A 100 1.02 -3.94 -17.96
C PHE A 100 1.01 -5.39 -18.44
N TYR A 101 1.98 -6.20 -18.01
CA TYR A 101 2.09 -7.60 -18.44
C TYR A 101 0.89 -8.44 -17.97
N ASP A 102 0.40 -8.22 -16.75
CA ASP A 102 -0.79 -8.91 -16.26
C ASP A 102 -2.05 -8.46 -17.04
N ARG A 103 -2.22 -7.16 -17.27
CA ARG A 103 -3.43 -6.59 -17.91
C ARG A 103 -3.54 -6.90 -19.40
N GLU A 104 -2.47 -6.66 -20.13
CA GLU A 104 -2.49 -6.67 -21.60
C GLU A 104 -2.09 -8.04 -22.16
N LEU A 105 -1.28 -8.80 -21.42
CA LEU A 105 -0.71 -10.07 -21.89
C LEU A 105 -1.14 -11.28 -21.05
N GLY A 106 -1.78 -11.08 -19.90
CA GLY A 106 -2.12 -12.16 -18.98
C GLY A 106 -0.90 -12.83 -18.34
N ILE A 107 0.24 -12.15 -18.31
CA ILE A 107 1.51 -12.67 -17.80
C ILE A 107 1.76 -12.11 -16.40
N LYS A 108 1.73 -13.00 -15.40
CA LYS A 108 2.04 -12.63 -14.02
C LYS A 108 3.55 -12.64 -13.79
N LEU A 109 4.09 -11.45 -13.57
CA LEU A 109 5.47 -11.27 -13.15
C LEU A 109 5.55 -11.28 -11.61
N PRO A 110 6.56 -11.94 -11.02
CA PRO A 110 6.76 -11.99 -9.58
C PRO A 110 7.03 -10.60 -8.98
N ASP A 111 6.62 -10.39 -7.72
CA ASP A 111 6.99 -9.21 -6.95
C ASP A 111 8.13 -9.55 -5.97
N PHE A 112 8.97 -8.58 -5.67
CA PHE A 112 10.12 -8.74 -4.77
C PHE A 112 10.49 -7.43 -4.11
N GLU A 113 11.15 -7.51 -2.95
CA GLU A 113 11.61 -6.31 -2.25
C GLU A 113 12.70 -5.60 -3.04
N ARG A 114 12.59 -4.27 -3.12
CA ARG A 114 13.51 -3.41 -3.86
C ARG A 114 14.00 -2.33 -2.90
N LYS A 115 15.32 -2.28 -2.67
CA LYS A 115 15.92 -1.24 -1.82
C LYS A 115 15.61 0.13 -2.43
N ASP A 116 15.11 1.07 -1.65
CA ASP A 116 14.92 2.44 -2.13
C ASP A 116 16.27 3.07 -2.53
N GLY A 117 16.27 3.84 -3.62
CA GLY A 117 17.50 4.42 -4.18
C GLY A 117 18.49 3.40 -4.77
N TRP A 118 18.08 2.15 -5.03
CA TRP A 118 18.98 1.13 -5.60
C TRP A 118 19.64 1.56 -6.92
N TRP A 119 18.96 2.41 -7.70
CA TRP A 119 19.46 2.95 -8.97
C TRP A 119 20.62 3.95 -8.81
N GLU A 120 20.87 4.44 -7.60
CA GLU A 120 21.99 5.35 -7.30
C GLU A 120 23.28 4.60 -6.95
N ASP A 121 23.16 3.33 -6.58
CA ASP A 121 24.28 2.47 -6.25
C ASP A 121 24.79 1.78 -7.52
N LYS A 122 25.91 2.27 -8.05
CA LYS A 122 26.58 1.72 -9.24
C LYS A 122 26.97 0.24 -9.12
N ASP A 123 27.12 -0.28 -7.90
CA ASP A 123 27.51 -1.66 -7.64
C ASP A 123 26.28 -2.54 -7.36
N HIS A 124 25.08 -1.96 -7.29
CA HIS A 124 23.84 -2.70 -7.08
C HIS A 124 23.46 -3.50 -8.32
N PRO A 125 23.09 -4.79 -8.19
CA PRO A 125 22.66 -5.60 -9.32
C PRO A 125 21.41 -4.99 -9.95
N SER A 126 21.28 -5.10 -11.28
CA SER A 126 20.06 -4.70 -11.96
C SER A 126 18.88 -5.49 -11.40
N ILE A 127 17.78 -4.81 -11.11
CA ILE A 127 16.53 -5.44 -10.67
C ILE A 127 15.95 -6.42 -11.70
N LEU A 128 16.40 -6.36 -12.95
CA LEU A 128 16.03 -7.30 -14.02
C LEU A 128 16.83 -8.61 -13.98
N ILE A 129 17.95 -8.65 -13.26
CA ILE A 129 18.83 -9.83 -13.16
C ILE A 129 18.49 -10.68 -11.92
N ALA A 130 17.68 -10.17 -10.99
CA ALA A 130 17.27 -10.87 -9.77
C ALA A 130 16.40 -12.14 -10.01
N PHE A 131 16.14 -12.51 -11.27
CA PHE A 131 15.36 -13.68 -11.68
C PHE A 131 16.21 -14.83 -12.26
N LEU A 132 17.53 -14.70 -12.27
CA LEU A 132 18.49 -15.72 -12.71
C LEU A 132 19.32 -16.22 -11.53
#